data_AF-A0A944U368-F1
#
_entry.id   AF-A0A944U368-F1
#
_cell.length_a   1.000
_cell.length_b   1.000
_cell.length_c   1.000
_cell.angle_alpha   90.00
_cell.angle_beta   90.00
_cell.angle_gamma   90.00
#
_symmetry.space_group_name_H-M   'P 1'
#
loop_
_entity.id
_entity.type
_entity.pdbx_description
1 polymer ?
#
loop_
_entity_poly.entity_id
_entity_poly.type
_entity_poly.pdbx_seq_one_letter_code
_entity_poly.pdbx_strand_id
1 'polypeptide(L)' 'HNGAAGISFADGHAETKKWRDPRTMPPAENANTLALNVASPNNPDLIWLADRTTVRKTD' A
#
# COMPACT_ATOMS: atom_id res chain seq x y z
N HIS A 1 -11.06 -2.72 7.83
CA HIS A 1 -11.02 -1.26 7.55
C HIS A 1 -11.76 -0.85 6.25
N ASN A 2 -12.83 -1.55 5.83
CA ASN A 2 -13.56 -1.25 4.58
C ASN A 2 -12.65 -1.03 3.36
N GLY A 3 -11.61 -1.85 3.20
CA GLY A 3 -10.63 -1.69 2.11
C GLY A 3 -9.87 -0.35 2.09
N ALA A 4 -9.65 0.26 3.25
CA ALA A 4 -8.87 1.49 3.39
C ALA A 4 -7.82 1.37 4.50
N ALA A 5 -6.90 2.34 4.56
CA ALA A 5 -6.00 2.58 5.68
C ALA A 5 -5.89 4.08 5.99
N GLY A 6 -5.69 4.41 7.26
CA GLY A 6 -5.18 5.72 7.67
C GLY A 6 -3.66 5.66 7.72
N ILE A 7 -2.99 6.63 7.09
CA ILE A 7 -1.54 6.67 6.93
C ILE A 7 -1.05 8.02 7.44
N SER A 8 -0.13 8.01 8.40
CA SER A 8 0.55 9.21 8.92
C SER A 8 1.94 9.35 8.32
N PHE A 9 2.36 10.58 8.05
CA PHE A 9 3.64 10.95 7.45
C PHE A 9 4.56 11.62 8.47
N ALA A 10 5.86 11.62 8.20
CA ALA A 10 6.88 12.12 9.12
C ALA A 10 6.81 13.64 9.37
N ASP A 11 6.17 14.38 8.47
CA ASP A 11 5.91 15.82 8.59
C ASP A 11 4.65 16.15 9.40
N GLY A 12 3.98 15.13 9.95
CA GLY A 12 2.79 15.27 10.79
C GLY A 12 1.45 15.22 10.03
N HIS A 13 1.46 15.13 8.69
CA HIS A 13 0.23 14.94 7.92
C HIS A 13 -0.32 13.52 8.05
N ALA A 14 -1.61 13.35 7.76
CA ALA A 14 -2.23 12.04 7.64
C ALA A 14 -3.27 12.03 6.53
N GLU A 15 -3.35 10.90 5.81
CA GLU A 15 -4.32 10.68 4.73
C GLU A 15 -5.06 9.35 4.94
N THR A 16 -6.33 9.30 4.52
CA THR A 16 -7.07 8.04 4.40
C THR A 16 -7.05 7.58 2.95
N LYS A 17 -6.51 6.39 2.69
CA LYS A 17 -6.44 5.79 1.35
C LYS A 17 -7.38 4.60 1.24
N LYS A 18 -8.31 4.66 0.29
CA LYS A 18 -9.05 3.49 -0.22
C LYS A 18 -8.18 2.73 -1.21
N TRP A 19 -7.93 1.45 -0.95
CA TRP A 19 -7.16 0.60 -1.84
C TRP A 19 -7.99 0.21 -3.06
N ARG A 20 -7.31 0.01 -4.18
CA ARG A 20 -7.94 -0.29 -5.48
C ARG A 20 -7.44 -1.59 -6.07
N ASP A 21 -6.21 -1.97 -5.77
CA ASP A 21 -5.60 -3.17 -6.29
C ASP A 21 -5.91 -4.36 -5.36
N PRO A 22 -6.46 -5.47 -5.88
CA PRO A 22 -6.71 -6.68 -5.09
C PRO A 22 -5.46 -7.23 -4.41
N ARG A 23 -4.26 -6.98 -4.97
CA ARG A 23 -2.97 -7.40 -4.38
C ARG A 23 -2.66 -6.66 -3.08
N THR A 24 -3.25 -5.48 -2.86
CA THR A 24 -3.11 -4.69 -1.62
C THR A 24 -4.11 -5.14 -0.55
N MET A 25 -5.15 -5.88 -0.92
CA MET A 25 -6.20 -6.36 -0.03
C MET A 25 -6.52 -7.85 -0.29
N PRO A 26 -5.54 -8.76 -0.17
CA PRO A 26 -5.83 -10.17 -0.26
C PRO A 26 -6.82 -10.57 0.85
N PRO A 27 -7.67 -11.60 0.62
CA PRO A 27 -8.55 -12.12 1.65
C PRO A 27 -7.79 -12.43 2.93
N ALA A 28 -8.39 -12.08 4.08
CA ALA A 28 -7.79 -12.40 5.36
C ALA A 28 -7.90 -13.91 5.63
N GLU A 29 -6.76 -14.56 5.86
CA GLU A 29 -6.69 -15.97 6.20
C GLU A 29 -6.09 -16.14 7.61
N ASN A 30 -6.75 -16.92 8.47
CA ASN A 30 -6.32 -17.15 9.85
C ASN A 30 -5.13 -18.12 9.98
N ALA A 31 -4.57 -18.58 8.86
CA ALA A 31 -3.49 -19.55 8.81
C ALA A 31 -2.09 -18.93 8.67
N ASN A 32 -1.97 -17.59 8.72
CA ASN A 32 -0.70 -16.86 8.46
C ASN A 32 -0.08 -17.22 7.09
N THR A 33 -0.92 -17.55 6.12
CA THR A 33 -0.57 -18.05 4.78
C THR A 33 -0.42 -16.94 3.75
N LEU A 34 -0.24 -15.69 4.19
CA LEU A 34 -0.12 -14.55 3.29
C LEU A 34 1.07 -14.75 2.35
N ALA A 35 0.81 -14.81 1.05
CA ALA A 35 1.84 -14.91 0.04
C ALA A 35 2.75 -13.67 0.12
N LEU A 36 4.05 -13.90 0.37
CA LEU A 36 5.06 -12.86 0.40
C LEU A 36 5.70 -12.72 -0.98
N ASN A 37 6.33 -11.57 -1.24
CA ASN A 37 7.03 -11.28 -2.51
C ASN A 37 6.13 -11.35 -3.76
N VAL A 38 4.83 -11.04 -3.61
CA VAL A 38 3.89 -10.99 -4.74
C VAL A 38 4.27 -9.86 -5.69
N ALA A 39 4.61 -10.20 -6.93
CA ALA A 39 4.91 -9.23 -7.97
C ALA A 39 3.74 -8.26 -8.16
N SER A 40 4.02 -6.97 -8.01
CA SER A 40 3.01 -5.91 -8.04
C SER A 40 3.29 -4.85 -9.12
N PRO A 41 3.59 -5.22 -10.38
CA PRO A 41 3.78 -4.23 -11.43
C PRO A 41 2.51 -3.41 -11.64
N ASN A 42 2.69 -2.12 -11.88
CA ASN A 42 1.63 -1.14 -12.13
C ASN A 42 0.52 -1.12 -11.07
N ASN A 43 0.85 -1.43 -9.80
CA ASN A 43 -0.12 -1.34 -8.72
C ASN A 43 -0.40 0.15 -8.39
N PRO A 44 -1.62 0.67 -8.62
CA PRO A 44 -1.95 2.07 -8.37
C PRO A 44 -1.88 2.47 -6.89
N ASP A 45 -2.01 1.51 -5.97
CA ASP A 45 -1.87 1.77 -4.54
C ASP A 45 -0.39 1.98 -4.15
N LEU A 46 0.53 1.23 -4.76
CA LEU A 46 1.96 1.41 -4.55
C LEU A 46 2.47 2.70 -5.21
N ILE A 47 1.96 3.04 -6.40
CA ILE A 47 2.27 4.32 -7.05
C ILE A 47 1.81 5.48 -6.18
N TRP A 48 0.57 5.42 -5.66
CA TRP A 48 0.04 6.46 -4.77
C TRP A 48 0.88 6.65 -3.50
N LEU A 49 1.41 5.55 -2.94
CA LEU A 49 2.33 5.59 -1.80
C LEU A 49 3.66 6.24 -2.20
N ALA A 50 4.24 5.85 -3.33
CA ALA A 50 5.47 6.41 -3.85
C ALA A 50 5.36 7.93 -4.09
N ASP A 51 4.22 8.41 -4.60
CA ASP A 51 3.98 9.85 -4.81
C ASP A 51 3.94 10.68 -3.50
N ARG A 52 3.71 10.03 -2.35
CA ARG A 52 3.58 10.67 -1.03
C ARG A 52 4.73 10.36 -0.08
N THR A 53 5.70 9.59 -0.54
CA THR A 53 6.82 9.14 0.28
C THR A 53 8.13 9.41 -0.45
N THR A 54 9.21 9.44 0.32
CA THR A 54 10.53 9.60 -0.28
C THR A 54 10.87 8.36 -1.08
N VAL A 55 11.10 8.53 -2.38
CA VAL A 55 11.63 7.50 -3.26
C VAL A 55 13.11 7.76 -3.55
N ARG A 56 13.87 6.68 -3.75
CA ARG A 56 15.26 6.79 -4.22
C ARG A 56 15.26 7.40 -5.62
N LYS A 57 16.01 8.50 -5.82
CA LYS A 57 16.30 9.00 -7.16
C LYS A 57 17.16 7.98 -7.90
N THR A 58 16.75 7.62 -9.11
CA THR A 58 17.60 6.90 -10.05
C THR A 58 18.42 7.93 -10.81
N ASP A 59 19.74 7.88 -10.64
CA ASP A 59 20.70 8.64 -11.45
C ASP A 59 20.88 7.99 -12.83
#